data_AF-A0A3C1YM03-F1
#
_entry.id   AF-A0A3C1YM03-F1
#
_cell.length_a   1.000
_cell.length_b   1.000
_cell.length_c   1.000
_cell.angle_alpha   90.00
_cell.angle_beta   90.00
_cell.angle_gamma   90.00
#
_symmetry.space_group_name_H-M   'P 1'
#
loop_
_entity.id
_entity.type
_entity.pdbx_description
1 polymer ?
#
loop_
_entity_poly.entity_id
_entity_poly.type
_entity_poly.pdbx_seq_one_letter_code
_entity_poly.pdbx_strand_id
1 'polypeptide(L)'
;SLSEIKNAVDEKSPDYITGLFNDAGTYRSTIPNSKGLLNRYYEIFVDLADEPGAIASIATLLAVNSINIKNIGIVHNREFEQGVLRIETYDEEAEKKAITILSDHAYKIYLRH
;
A
#
# COMPACT_ATOMS: atom_id res chain seq x y z
N SER A 1 9.57 -21.05 -22.94
CA SER A 1 9.83 -20.18 -24.11
C SER A 1 8.63 -19.29 -24.40
N LEU A 2 8.81 -18.07 -24.95
CA LEU A 2 7.71 -17.14 -25.29
C LEU A 2 6.60 -17.76 -26.17
N SER A 3 6.91 -18.86 -26.87
CA SER A 3 5.98 -19.62 -27.69
C SER A 3 4.89 -20.35 -26.89
N GLU A 4 5.15 -20.72 -25.64
CA GLU A 4 4.17 -21.43 -24.79
C GLU A 4 3.11 -20.48 -24.24
N ILE A 5 3.50 -19.24 -23.94
CA ILE A 5 2.61 -18.19 -23.43
C ILE A 5 1.63 -17.72 -24.52
N LYS A 6 2.10 -17.64 -25.77
CA LYS A 6 1.25 -17.22 -26.89
C LYS A 6 0.17 -18.24 -27.22
N ASN A 7 0.48 -19.54 -27.14
CA ASN A 7 -0.50 -20.61 -27.37
C ASN A 7 -1.55 -20.68 -26.26
N ALA A 8 -1.18 -20.40 -25.00
CA ALA A 8 -2.12 -20.38 -23.87
C ALA A 8 -3.15 -19.24 -23.91
N VAL A 9 -2.95 -18.21 -24.74
CA VAL A 9 -3.90 -17.09 -24.93
C VAL A 9 -4.90 -17.35 -26.07
N ASP A 10 -4.50 -18.11 -27.10
CA ASP A 10 -5.37 -18.45 -28.24
C ASP A 10 -6.38 -19.55 -27.89
N GLU A 11 -6.03 -20.48 -27.00
CA GLU A 11 -6.98 -21.42 -26.41
C GLU A 11 -7.72 -20.73 -25.25
N LYS A 12 -8.89 -20.14 -25.54
CA LYS A 12 -9.84 -19.58 -24.57
C LYS A 12 -10.25 -20.60 -23.49
N SER A 13 -9.36 -20.91 -22.55
CA SER A 13 -9.62 -21.74 -21.38
C SER A 13 -9.59 -20.82 -20.15
N PRO A 14 -10.76 -20.37 -19.66
CA PRO A 14 -10.89 -19.42 -18.55
C PRO A 14 -10.16 -19.87 -17.27
N ASP A 15 -9.91 -21.18 -17.14
CA ASP A 15 -9.32 -21.79 -15.96
C ASP A 15 -7.81 -21.50 -15.80
N TYR A 16 -7.07 -21.27 -16.89
CA TYR A 16 -5.61 -21.06 -16.81
C TYR A 16 -5.25 -19.65 -16.34
N ILE A 17 -5.99 -18.64 -16.81
CA ILE A 17 -5.87 -17.26 -16.33
C ILE A 17 -6.29 -17.17 -14.85
N THR A 18 -7.32 -17.93 -14.45
CA THR A 18 -7.77 -18.00 -13.06
C THR A 18 -6.68 -18.57 -12.13
N GLY A 19 -5.92 -19.58 -12.58
CA GLY A 19 -4.78 -20.13 -11.83
C GLY A 19 -3.65 -19.13 -11.61
N LEU A 20 -3.32 -18.33 -12.63
CA LEU A 20 -2.29 -17.27 -12.55
C LEU A 20 -2.70 -16.14 -11.58
N PHE A 21 -3.98 -15.79 -11.52
CA PHE A 21 -4.49 -14.86 -10.51
C PHE A 21 -4.54 -15.49 -9.10
N ASN A 22 -4.68 -16.81 -8.98
CA ASN A 22 -4.70 -17.51 -7.70
C ASN A 22 -3.32 -17.60 -7.03
N ASP A 23 -2.23 -17.70 -7.80
CA ASP A 23 -0.87 -17.68 -7.24
C ASP A 23 -0.50 -16.29 -6.67
N ALA A 24 -1.03 -15.21 -7.23
CA ALA A 24 -0.93 -13.88 -6.62
C ALA A 24 -1.88 -13.69 -5.42
N GLY A 25 -2.93 -14.50 -5.31
CA GLY A 25 -3.89 -14.51 -4.20
C GLY A 25 -3.44 -15.32 -2.98
N THR A 26 -2.55 -16.29 -3.14
CA THR A 26 -2.19 -17.23 -2.07
C THR A 26 -1.35 -16.59 -0.96
N TYR A 27 -0.65 -15.47 -1.23
CA TYR A 27 0.04 -14.70 -0.18
C TYR A 27 -0.94 -13.93 0.73
N ARG A 28 -2.18 -13.69 0.28
CA ARG A 28 -3.25 -13.12 1.11
C ARG A 28 -3.77 -14.13 2.14
N SER A 29 -3.65 -15.42 1.85
CA SER A 29 -4.24 -16.51 2.64
C SER A 29 -3.40 -16.95 3.84
N THR A 30 -2.14 -16.55 3.93
CA THR A 30 -1.30 -16.78 5.13
C THR A 30 -1.43 -15.69 6.19
N ILE A 31 -2.15 -14.60 5.89
CA ILE A 31 -2.49 -13.59 6.89
C ILE A 31 -3.86 -13.97 7.45
N PRO A 32 -3.98 -14.31 8.74
CA PRO A 32 -5.22 -14.82 9.32
C PRO A 32 -6.28 -13.72 9.35
N ASN A 33 -7.09 -13.64 8.29
CA ASN A 33 -8.27 -12.80 8.22
C ASN A 33 -9.49 -13.60 8.68
N SER A 34 -9.62 -13.76 10.00
CA SER A 34 -10.84 -14.26 10.60
C SER A 34 -11.83 -13.10 10.77
N LYS A 35 -12.92 -13.18 10.01
CA LYS A 35 -14.23 -12.52 10.18
C LYS A 35 -14.38 -11.15 9.53
N GLY A 36 -15.34 -11.11 8.60
CA GLY A 36 -15.76 -9.91 7.90
C GLY A 36 -16.53 -8.90 8.77
N LEU A 37 -16.67 -7.71 8.16
CA LEU A 37 -17.42 -6.50 8.52
C LEU A 37 -16.46 -5.34 8.35
N LEU A 38 -16.48 -4.72 7.16
CA LEU A 38 -15.74 -3.49 6.80
C LEU A 38 -14.24 -3.56 7.19
N ASN A 39 -13.37 -3.95 6.26
CA ASN A 39 -11.95 -3.62 6.41
C ASN A 39 -11.84 -2.09 6.46
N ARG A 40 -11.85 -1.51 7.65
CA ARG A 40 -11.54 -0.10 7.85
C ARG A 40 -10.04 0.02 7.60
N TYR A 41 -9.70 0.56 6.44
CA TYR A 41 -8.32 0.84 6.11
C TYR A 41 -7.96 2.15 6.81
N TYR A 42 -6.90 2.12 7.61
CA TYR A 42 -6.33 3.28 8.26
C TYR A 42 -5.13 3.71 7.41
N GLU A 43 -5.32 4.75 6.60
CA GLU A 43 -4.43 5.09 5.50
C GLU A 43 -4.14 6.59 5.49
N ILE A 44 -2.86 6.91 5.35
CA ILE A 44 -2.41 8.29 5.17
C ILE A 44 -1.65 8.40 3.86
N PHE A 45 -1.85 9.52 3.17
CA PHE A 45 -1.14 9.86 1.94
C PHE A 45 -0.23 11.04 2.24
N VAL A 46 1.06 10.84 2.06
CA VAL A 46 2.09 11.83 2.38
C VAL A 46 2.75 12.29 1.10
N ASP A 47 2.87 13.59 0.91
CA ASP A 47 3.62 14.15 -0.21
C ASP A 47 5.10 13.79 -0.07
N LEU A 48 5.72 13.33 -1.17
CA LEU A 48 7.14 12.99 -1.16
C LEU A 48 7.96 14.19 -1.62
N ALA A 49 8.90 14.63 -0.78
CA ALA A 49 9.91 15.59 -1.20
C ALA A 49 10.79 14.95 -2.30
N ASP A 50 11.13 15.74 -3.32
CA ASP A 50 12.02 15.33 -4.42
C ASP A 50 13.49 15.36 -3.97
N GLU A 51 13.80 14.55 -2.96
CA GLU A 51 15.14 14.39 -2.41
C GLU A 51 15.46 12.93 -2.04
N PRO A 52 16.72 12.50 -2.19
CA PRO A 52 17.15 11.18 -1.74
C PRO A 52 16.90 10.99 -0.25
N GLY A 53 16.23 9.89 0.10
CA GLY A 53 16.00 9.53 1.51
C GLY A 53 14.65 9.99 2.08
N ALA A 54 13.78 10.66 1.32
CA ALA A 54 12.45 11.07 1.78
C ALA A 54 11.64 9.92 2.41
N ILE A 55 11.59 8.76 1.75
CA ILE A 55 10.90 7.56 2.27
C ILE A 55 11.55 7.06 3.56
N ALA A 56 12.89 7.04 3.61
CA ALA A 56 13.64 6.59 4.79
C ALA A 56 13.37 7.51 5.98
N SER A 57 13.34 8.83 5.77
CA SER A 57 13.01 9.83 6.78
C SER A 57 11.63 9.58 7.39
N ILE A 58 10.62 9.38 6.54
CA ILE A 58 9.25 9.06 6.99
C ILE A 58 9.23 7.73 7.76
N ALA A 59 9.83 6.67 7.23
CA ALA A 59 9.85 5.37 7.87
C ALA A 59 10.57 5.39 9.23
N THR A 60 11.71 6.09 9.31
CA THR A 60 12.44 6.30 10.56
C THR A 60 11.59 7.08 11.55
N LEU A 61 10.94 8.16 11.11
CA LEU A 61 10.11 9.00 11.98
C LEU A 61 8.93 8.22 12.58
N LEU A 62 8.30 7.34 11.80
CA LEU A 62 7.26 6.44 12.31
C LEU A 62 7.83 5.42 13.30
N ALA A 63 8.97 4.82 12.97
CA ALA A 63 9.61 3.81 13.82
C ALA A 63 10.06 4.36 15.18
N VAL A 64 10.70 5.54 15.24
CA VAL A 64 11.14 6.16 16.51
C VAL A 64 9.96 6.58 17.39
N ASN A 65 8.78 6.76 16.80
CA ASN A 65 7.54 7.02 17.52
C ASN A 65 6.71 5.75 17.78
N SER A 66 7.29 4.58 17.58
CA SER A 66 6.64 3.27 17.81
C SER A 66 5.36 3.08 17.01
N ILE A 67 5.34 3.55 15.76
CA ILE A 67 4.22 3.35 14.82
C ILE A 67 4.60 2.25 13.84
N ASN A 68 3.85 1.15 13.88
CA ASN A 68 4.06 0.03 12.97
C ASN A 68 3.37 0.30 11.63
N ILE A 69 4.14 0.10 10.55
CA ILE A 69 3.65 0.19 9.17
C ILE A 69 3.12 -1.20 8.78
N LYS A 70 1.84 -1.28 8.44
CA LYS A 70 1.23 -2.51 7.91
C LYS A 70 1.52 -2.68 6.42
N ASN A 71 1.45 -1.58 5.66
CA ASN A 71 1.76 -1.55 4.24
C ASN A 71 2.25 -0.16 3.82
N ILE A 72 3.11 -0.09 2.81
CA ILE A 72 3.64 1.18 2.28
C ILE A 72 3.80 1.09 0.76
N GLY A 73 3.50 2.17 0.05
CA GLY A 73 3.66 2.19 -1.41
C GLY A 73 3.58 3.59 -1.99
N ILE A 74 4.11 3.76 -3.20
CA ILE A 74 4.00 5.00 -3.96
C ILE A 74 2.74 4.92 -4.82
N VAL A 75 1.89 5.93 -4.73
CA VAL A 75 0.69 6.09 -5.55
C VAL A 75 0.93 7.25 -6.51
N HIS A 76 0.89 6.95 -7.81
CA HIS A 76 1.02 7.95 -8.87
C HIS A 76 -0.19 7.81 -9.79
N ASN A 77 -1.17 8.69 -9.62
CA ASN A 77 -2.41 8.70 -10.40
C ASN A 77 -2.79 10.15 -10.77
N ARG A 78 -3.85 10.32 -11.57
CA ARG A 78 -4.29 11.66 -12.00
C ARG A 78 -4.77 12.58 -10.86
N GLU A 79 -5.10 12.02 -9.69
CA GLU A 79 -5.46 12.81 -8.50
C GLU A 79 -4.19 13.34 -7.78
N PHE A 80 -3.05 12.67 -7.96
CA PHE A 80 -1.77 12.97 -7.31
C PHE A 80 -0.65 13.14 -8.36
N GLU A 81 -0.59 14.31 -9.00
CA GLU A 81 0.37 14.61 -10.08
C GLU A 81 1.85 14.41 -9.67
N GLN A 82 2.20 14.70 -8.42
CA GLN A 82 3.57 14.58 -7.91
C GLN A 82 3.90 13.16 -7.37
N GLY A 83 2.92 12.27 -7.30
CA GLY A 83 3.04 11.00 -6.59
C GLY A 83 3.06 11.18 -5.07
N VAL A 84 2.36 10.31 -4.35
CA VAL A 84 2.28 10.34 -2.88
C VAL A 84 2.67 9.01 -2.28
N LEU A 85 3.24 9.02 -1.08
CA LEU A 85 3.48 7.83 -0.28
C LEU A 85 2.20 7.47 0.47
N ARG A 86 1.61 6.32 0.14
CA ARG A 86 0.52 5.72 0.91
C ARG A 86 1.10 4.86 2.02
N ILE A 87 0.66 5.09 3.25
CA ILE A 87 1.05 4.32 4.43
C ILE A 87 -0.21 3.79 5.09
N GLU A 88 -0.25 2.49 5.35
CA GLU A 88 -1.34 1.82 6.05
C GLU A 88 -0.89 1.44 7.46
N THR A 89 -1.72 1.76 8.46
CA THR A 89 -1.51 1.39 9.87
C THR A 89 -2.47 0.27 10.29
N TYR A 90 -2.24 -0.29 11.48
CA TYR A 90 -3.06 -1.39 12.00
C TYR A 90 -4.38 -0.90 12.62
N ASP A 91 -4.40 0.30 13.16
CA ASP A 91 -5.52 0.88 13.89
C ASP A 91 -5.60 2.40 13.71
N GLU A 92 -6.74 2.96 14.13
CA GLU A 92 -7.08 4.38 14.05
C GLU A 92 -6.18 5.25 14.94
N GLU A 93 -5.70 4.71 16.06
CA GLU A 93 -4.84 5.47 16.98
C GLU A 93 -3.46 5.67 16.37
N ALA A 94 -2.90 4.63 15.75
CA ALA A 94 -1.66 4.69 15.01
C ALA A 94 -1.74 5.65 13.82
N GLU A 95 -2.87 5.66 13.10
CA GLU A 95 -3.13 6.62 12.01
C GLU A 95 -3.13 8.05 12.53
N LYS A 96 -3.93 8.36 13.55
CA LYS A 96 -4.00 9.69 14.16
C LYS A 96 -2.63 10.14 14.67
N LYS A 97 -1.89 9.24 15.33
CA LYS A 97 -0.56 9.53 15.84
C LYS A 97 0.41 9.84 14.69
N ALA A 98 0.37 9.05 13.61
CA ALA A 98 1.18 9.28 12.43
C ALA A 98 0.88 10.63 11.77
N ILE A 99 -0.41 10.99 11.65
CA ILE A 99 -0.85 12.29 11.12
C ILE A 99 -0.23 13.42 11.93
N THR A 100 -0.33 13.38 13.26
CA THR A 100 0.22 14.41 14.14
C THR A 100 1.73 14.55 13.96
N ILE A 101 2.48 13.45 14.06
CA ILE A 101 3.94 13.49 13.99
C ILE A 101 4.44 13.98 12.63
N LEU A 102 3.85 13.49 11.54
CA LEU A 102 4.25 13.87 10.19
C LEU A 102 3.90 15.34 9.92
N SER A 103 2.75 15.82 10.40
CA SER A 103 2.37 17.24 10.29
C SER A 103 3.32 18.14 11.08
N ASP A 104 3.72 17.73 12.29
CA ASP A 104 4.68 18.47 13.13
C ASP A 104 6.06 18.58 12.49
N HIS A 105 6.41 17.64 11.60
CA HIS A 105 7.65 17.63 10.83
C HIS A 105 7.48 18.24 9.42
N ALA A 106 6.42 19.03 9.21
CA ALA A 106 6.12 19.76 7.98
C ALA A 106 5.86 18.88 6.74
N TYR A 107 5.53 17.60 6.91
CA TYR A 107 5.02 16.78 5.82
C TYR A 107 3.58 17.17 5.48
N LYS A 108 3.28 17.26 4.18
CA LYS A 108 1.93 17.51 3.69
C LYS A 108 1.17 16.19 3.61
N ILE A 109 0.04 16.11 4.31
CA ILE A 109 -0.78 14.91 4.42
C ILE A 109 -2.13 15.13 3.74
N TYR A 110 -2.61 14.11 3.04
CA TYR A 110 -3.94 14.07 2.44
C TYR A 110 -4.74 12.93 3.09
N LEU A 111 -5.95 13.24 3.54
CA LEU A 111 -6.90 12.25 4.05
C LEU A 111 -7.96 12.01 2.98
N ARG A 112 -8.24 10.74 2.67
CA ARG A 112 -9.32 10.36 1.77
C ARG A 112 -10.55 10.03 2.61
N HIS A 113 -11.58 10.88 2.53
CA HIS A 113 -12.89 10.63 3.12
C HIS A 113 -13.78 9.82 2.17
#